data_AF-A0ABD6AB52-F1
#
_entry.id   AF-A0ABD6AB52-F1
#
_cell.length_a   1.000
_cell.length_b   1.000
_cell.length_c   1.000
_cell.angle_alpha   90.00
_cell.angle_beta   90.00
_cell.angle_gamma   90.00
#
_symmetry.space_group_name_H-M   'P 1'
#
loop_
_entity.id
_entity.type
_entity.pdbx_description
1 polymer ?
#
loop_
_entity_poly.entity_id
_entity_poly.type
_entity_poly.pdbx_seq_one_letter_code
_entity_poly.pdbx_strand_id
1 'polypeptide(L)'
;MSETDDDRTLGVDFGDLDERLESHDYPADTSDIREEYGDAEIGLEDGSTTLGEALEGYEEEFQSADDVRQAVLNMVGGGAVGREHYSDRGDQAESAQDHEEESL
;
A
#
# COMPACT_ATOMS: atom_id res chain seq x y z
N MET A 1 33.10 -14.88 -8.36
CA MET A 1 32.04 -15.42 -7.50
C MET A 1 31.77 -14.37 -6.46
N SER A 2 30.75 -13.55 -6.74
CA SER A 2 30.10 -12.68 -5.78
C SER A 2 28.61 -12.89 -6.03
N GLU A 3 28.15 -14.09 -5.71
CA GLU A 3 26.73 -14.36 -5.51
C GLU A 3 26.32 -13.67 -4.21
N THR A 4 25.76 -12.46 -4.29
CA THR A 4 25.01 -11.87 -3.18
C THR A 4 24.02 -10.89 -3.77
N ASP A 5 22.74 -11.20 -3.59
CA ASP A 5 21.61 -10.27 -3.64
C ASP A 5 21.09 -9.82 -5.02
N ASP A 6 20.38 -10.70 -5.71
CA ASP A 6 19.57 -10.33 -6.89
C ASP A 6 18.14 -10.90 -6.75
N ASP A 7 17.60 -10.90 -5.52
CA ASP A 7 16.16 -11.13 -5.27
C ASP A 7 15.48 -9.88 -4.64
N ARG A 8 16.22 -8.76 -4.55
CA ARG A 8 15.63 -7.47 -4.19
C ARG A 8 14.73 -7.00 -5.32
N THR A 9 13.45 -7.35 -5.24
CA THR A 9 12.43 -6.72 -6.07
C THR A 9 12.42 -5.24 -5.70
N LEU A 10 12.95 -4.38 -6.57
CA LEU A 10 12.94 -2.92 -6.42
C LEU A 10 13.64 -2.37 -5.14
N GLY A 11 14.61 -3.09 -4.58
CA GLY A 11 15.40 -2.63 -3.42
C GLY A 11 14.86 -3.02 -2.05
N VAL A 12 13.78 -3.81 -1.99
CA VAL A 12 13.24 -4.40 -0.77
C VAL A 12 13.36 -5.92 -0.82
N ASP A 13 13.78 -6.50 0.30
CA ASP A 13 13.91 -7.95 0.53
C ASP A 13 12.86 -8.38 1.57
N PHE A 14 11.91 -9.22 1.17
CA PHE A 14 10.85 -9.71 2.05
C PHE A 14 11.23 -11.00 2.80
N GLY A 15 12.29 -11.71 2.38
CA GLY A 15 12.71 -12.95 3.03
C GLY A 15 11.56 -13.95 3.21
N ASP A 16 11.46 -14.57 4.38
CA ASP A 16 10.40 -15.54 4.73
C ASP A 16 8.98 -14.93 4.78
N LEU A 17 8.85 -13.60 4.80
CA LEU A 17 7.54 -12.95 4.78
C LEU A 17 6.85 -13.11 3.42
N ASP A 18 7.60 -13.18 2.31
CA ASP A 18 7.05 -13.29 0.97
C ASP A 18 6.17 -14.54 0.84
N GLU A 19 6.70 -15.71 1.19
CA GLU A 19 5.98 -17.00 1.14
C GLU A 19 4.74 -17.01 2.06
N ARG A 20 4.82 -16.29 3.19
CA ARG A 20 3.70 -16.19 4.14
C ARG A 20 2.57 -15.33 3.58
N LEU A 21 2.91 -14.21 2.95
CA LEU A 21 1.93 -13.36 2.26
C LEU A 21 1.30 -14.12 1.09
N GLU A 22 2.08 -14.86 0.31
CA GLU A 22 1.55 -15.68 -0.79
C GLU A 22 0.56 -16.76 -0.33
N SER A 23 0.72 -17.26 0.90
CA SER A 23 -0.17 -18.25 1.50
C SER A 23 -1.35 -17.65 2.28
N HIS A 24 -1.42 -16.32 2.42
CA HIS A 24 -2.51 -15.65 3.14
C HIS A 24 -3.82 -15.68 2.32
N ASP A 25 -4.95 -15.59 3.00
CA ASP A 25 -6.27 -15.54 2.36
C ASP A 25 -6.63 -14.10 2.00
N TYR A 26 -7.05 -13.85 0.76
CA TYR A 26 -7.39 -12.52 0.26
C TYR A 26 -8.86 -12.46 -0.20
N PRO A 27 -9.53 -11.30 -0.09
CA PRO A 27 -8.99 -9.98 0.30
C PRO A 27 -8.72 -9.82 1.80
N ALA A 28 -7.73 -8.99 2.14
CA ALA A 28 -7.31 -8.73 3.51
C ALA A 28 -7.04 -7.24 3.74
N ASP A 29 -7.54 -6.68 4.85
CA ASP A 29 -7.28 -5.29 5.21
C ASP A 29 -5.86 -5.09 5.70
N THR A 30 -5.35 -3.86 5.54
CA THR A 30 -4.03 -3.48 6.07
C THR A 30 -3.92 -3.73 7.58
N SER A 31 -5.01 -3.57 8.34
CA SER A 31 -5.00 -3.84 9.78
C SER A 31 -4.77 -5.32 10.07
N ASP A 32 -5.42 -6.24 9.36
CA ASP A 32 -5.23 -7.69 9.52
C ASP A 32 -3.82 -8.11 9.12
N ILE A 33 -3.30 -7.58 8.00
CA ILE A 33 -1.91 -7.84 7.59
C ILE A 33 -0.91 -7.34 8.64
N ARG A 34 -1.13 -6.15 9.22
CA ARG A 34 -0.25 -5.60 10.27
C ARG A 34 -0.39 -6.35 11.60
N GLU A 35 -1.56 -6.86 11.92
CA GLU A 35 -1.75 -7.66 13.13
C GLU A 35 -1.06 -9.04 13.01
N GLU A 36 -1.14 -9.68 11.84
CA GLU A 36 -0.58 -11.02 11.64
C GLU A 36 0.92 -11.01 11.28
N TYR A 37 1.36 -10.00 10.53
CA TYR A 37 2.71 -9.93 9.95
C TYR A 37 3.46 -8.65 10.31
N GLY A 38 2.91 -7.75 11.13
CA GLY A 38 3.51 -6.44 11.39
C GLY A 38 4.89 -6.49 12.05
N ASP A 39 5.18 -7.53 12.82
CA ASP A 39 6.49 -7.77 13.45
C ASP A 39 7.52 -8.41 12.50
N ALA A 40 7.13 -8.80 11.28
CA ALA A 40 8.05 -9.39 10.32
C ALA A 40 9.04 -8.35 9.81
N GLU A 41 10.33 -8.71 9.82
CA GLU A 41 11.41 -7.84 9.33
C GLU A 41 11.49 -7.91 7.80
N ILE A 42 11.65 -6.74 7.19
CA ILE A 42 11.88 -6.52 5.76
C ILE A 42 13.22 -5.81 5.58
N GLY A 43 14.05 -6.33 4.68
CA GLY A 43 15.33 -5.75 4.32
C GLY A 43 15.20 -4.60 3.33
N LEU A 44 15.94 -3.52 3.57
CA LEU A 44 16.01 -2.32 2.73
C LEU A 44 17.46 -2.09 2.27
N GLU A 45 17.66 -1.19 1.30
CA GLU A 45 19.02 -0.83 0.86
C GLU A 45 19.87 -0.18 1.97
N ASP A 46 19.26 0.61 2.87
CA ASP A 46 19.96 1.33 3.96
C ASP A 46 19.82 0.66 5.35
N GLY A 47 19.17 -0.51 5.43
CA GLY A 47 18.92 -1.17 6.72
C GLY A 47 17.80 -2.21 6.68
N SER A 48 17.07 -2.35 7.77
CA SER A 48 15.84 -3.15 7.85
C SER A 48 14.74 -2.35 8.56
N THR A 49 13.49 -2.68 8.28
CA THR A 49 12.29 -2.16 8.98
C THR A 49 11.34 -3.32 9.22
N THR A 50 10.20 -3.08 9.87
CA THR A 50 9.13 -4.08 10.00
C THR A 50 7.98 -3.78 9.05
N LEU A 51 7.22 -4.80 8.66
CA LEU A 51 6.05 -4.63 7.79
C LEU A 51 5.05 -3.63 8.39
N GLY A 52 4.86 -3.68 9.71
CA GLY A 52 3.93 -2.82 10.43
C GLY A 52 4.33 -1.35 10.41
N GLU A 53 5.64 -1.07 10.37
CA GLU A 53 6.22 0.27 10.25
C GLU A 53 6.20 0.76 8.79
N ALA A 54 6.53 -0.12 7.83
CA ALA A 54 6.48 0.21 6.41
C ALA A 54 5.06 0.56 5.91
N LEU A 55 4.03 -0.05 6.50
CA LEU A 55 2.61 0.22 6.20
C LEU A 55 1.97 1.19 7.19
N GLU A 56 2.74 1.93 7.98
CA GLU A 56 2.18 2.92 8.90
C GLU A 56 1.42 4.03 8.14
N GLY A 57 0.15 4.25 8.50
CA GLY A 57 -0.71 5.23 7.85
C GLY A 57 -1.29 4.80 6.50
N TYR A 58 -1.06 3.55 6.08
CA TYR A 58 -1.72 2.93 4.94
C TYR A 58 -3.00 2.22 5.42
N GLU A 59 -4.13 2.51 4.79
CA GLU A 59 -5.45 2.00 5.18
C GLU A 59 -6.23 1.58 3.93
N GLU A 60 -5.79 0.48 3.29
CA GLU A 60 -6.43 -0.08 2.09
C GLU A 60 -6.64 -1.61 2.22
N GLU A 61 -7.50 -2.17 1.36
CA GLU A 61 -7.77 -3.61 1.27
C GLU A 61 -6.92 -4.23 0.16
N PHE A 62 -6.08 -5.19 0.55
CA PHE A 62 -5.22 -5.91 -0.38
C PHE A 62 -5.97 -7.04 -1.05
N GLN A 63 -5.84 -7.14 -2.37
CA GLN A 63 -6.46 -8.21 -3.15
C GLN A 63 -5.55 -9.44 -3.30
N SER A 64 -4.25 -9.31 -3.03
CA SER A 64 -3.24 -10.34 -3.22
C SER A 64 -1.94 -9.97 -2.49
N ALA A 65 -1.03 -10.94 -2.32
CA ALA A 65 0.31 -10.73 -1.80
C ALA A 65 1.09 -9.68 -2.60
N ASP A 66 0.89 -9.65 -3.92
CA ASP A 66 1.50 -8.66 -4.81
C ASP A 66 1.12 -7.22 -4.44
N ASP A 67 -0.14 -7.01 -4.04
CA ASP A 67 -0.68 -5.70 -3.65
C ASP A 67 -0.01 -5.21 -2.35
N VAL A 68 0.22 -6.12 -1.39
CA VAL A 68 0.97 -5.83 -0.16
C VAL A 68 2.41 -5.44 -0.48
N ARG A 69 3.09 -6.21 -1.33
CA ARG A 69 4.47 -5.92 -1.75
C ARG A 69 4.56 -4.57 -2.42
N GLN A 70 3.64 -4.29 -3.33
CA GLN A 70 3.59 -3.02 -4.04
C GLN A 70 3.37 -1.84 -3.09
N ALA A 71 2.49 -1.97 -2.09
CA ALA A 71 2.30 -0.95 -1.06
C ALA A 71 3.58 -0.69 -0.27
N VAL A 72 4.26 -1.73 0.21
CA VAL A 72 5.55 -1.59 0.92
C VAL A 72 6.59 -0.89 0.03
N LEU A 73 6.69 -1.29 -1.25
CA LEU A 73 7.61 -0.66 -2.20
C LEU A 73 7.28 0.82 -2.45
N ASN A 74 6.00 1.17 -2.54
CA ASN A 74 5.57 2.56 -2.68
C ASN A 74 5.91 3.40 -1.44
N MET A 75 5.76 2.82 -0.24
CA MET A 75 6.03 3.50 1.02
C MET A 75 7.53 3.65 1.31
N VAL A 76 8.33 2.61 1.05
CA VAL A 76 9.77 2.59 1.35
C VAL A 76 10.60 3.20 0.22
N GLY A 77 10.33 2.86 -1.04
CA GLY A 77 11.03 3.42 -2.20
C GLY A 77 10.64 4.88 -2.51
N GLY A 78 9.56 5.36 -1.90
CA GLY A 78 8.94 6.65 -2.15
C GLY A 78 9.03 7.61 -0.96
N GLY A 79 10.23 8.05 -0.59
CA GLY A 79 10.39 9.22 0.30
C GLY A 79 9.74 10.54 -0.21
N ALA A 80 8.92 10.53 -1.29
CA ALA A 80 8.34 11.74 -1.87
C ALA A 80 7.17 11.50 -2.85
N VAL A 81 6.16 10.69 -2.54
CA VAL A 81 4.82 10.96 -3.11
C VAL A 81 3.79 11.08 -2.00
N GLY A 82 4.06 12.03 -1.11
CA GLY A 82 2.97 12.85 -0.58
C GLY A 82 2.16 13.39 -1.76
N ARG A 83 1.04 12.74 -2.04
CA ARG A 83 -0.18 13.47 -2.32
C ARG A 83 -1.12 13.18 -1.16
N GLU A 84 -0.79 13.81 -0.03
CA GLU A 84 -1.81 14.44 0.78
C GLU A 84 -2.88 14.97 -0.20
N HIS A 85 -4.13 14.53 0.00
CA HIS A 85 -5.30 14.85 -0.81
C HIS A 85 -5.54 13.98 -2.07
N TYR A 86 -6.14 12.81 -1.85
CA TYR A 86 -7.32 12.43 -2.65
C TYR A 86 -8.48 13.41 -2.35
N SER A 87 -8.29 14.72 -2.59
CA SER A 87 -9.40 15.71 -2.55
C SER A 87 -9.97 15.98 -3.94
N ASP A 88 -9.58 15.21 -4.96
CA ASP A 88 -10.24 15.24 -6.27
C ASP A 88 -11.45 14.29 -6.36
N ARG A 89 -11.91 13.69 -5.25
CA ARG A 89 -13.33 13.33 -5.16
C ARG A 89 -14.11 14.61 -4.90
N GLY A 90 -14.16 15.46 -5.93
CA GLY A 90 -15.19 16.47 -6.10
C GLY A 90 -16.53 15.75 -6.08
N ASP A 91 -17.05 15.62 -4.87
CA ASP A 91 -18.46 15.70 -4.58
C ASP A 91 -19.09 16.73 -5.52
N GLN A 92 -19.89 16.27 -6.48
CA GLN A 92 -21.15 16.90 -6.90
C GLN A 92 -21.91 15.85 -7.73
N ALA A 93 -22.47 14.86 -7.04
CA ALA A 93 -23.56 14.05 -7.58
C ALA A 93 -24.92 14.64 -7.14
N GLU A 94 -25.09 15.97 -7.11
CA GLU A 94 -26.38 16.60 -6.79
C GLU A 94 -26.65 17.83 -7.66
N SER A 95 -27.47 17.66 -8.69
CA SER A 95 -28.43 18.68 -9.17
C SER A 95 -29.35 18.08 -10.23
N ALA A 96 -30.18 17.13 -9.81
CA ALA A 96 -31.47 16.92 -10.44
C ALA A 96 -32.45 17.96 -9.87
N GLN A 97 -32.45 19.20 -10.38
CA GLN A 97 -33.56 20.16 -10.24
C GLN A 97 -33.72 20.99 -11.51
N ASP A 98 -34.50 20.41 -12.43
CA ASP A 98 -35.59 21.03 -13.17
C ASP A 98 -35.69 22.57 -13.16
N HIS A 99 -35.10 23.17 -14.19
CA HIS A 99 -35.71 24.12 -15.13
C HIS A 99 -36.97 24.90 -14.71
N GLU A 100 -36.83 26.04 -14.01
CA GLU A 100 -37.80 27.13 -14.13
C GLU A 100 -37.17 28.51 -13.80
N GLU A 101 -36.73 29.23 -14.84
CA GLU A 101 -36.56 30.70 -14.78
C GLU A 101 -37.72 31.37 -15.52
N GLU A 102 -38.48 32.14 -14.76
CA GLU A 102 -39.64 32.95 -15.13
C GLU A 102 -39.17 34.30 -15.73
N SER A 103 -39.85 34.79 -16.78
CA SER A 103 -40.12 36.21 -17.12
C SER A 103 -39.75 36.67 -18.54
N LEU A 104 -40.79 36.93 -19.34
CA LEU A 104 -41.05 38.24 -19.99
C LEU A 104 -42.51 38.38 -20.40
#